data_AF-A0A3N6PE43-F1
#
_entry.id   AF-A0A3N6PE43-F1
#
_cell.length_a   1.000
_cell.length_b   1.000
_cell.length_c   1.000
_cell.angle_alpha   90.00
_cell.angle_beta   90.00
_cell.angle_gamma   90.00
#
_symmetry.space_group_name_H-M   'P 1'
#
loop_
_entity.id
_entity.type
_entity.pdbx_description
1 polymer ?
#
loop_
_entity_poly.entity_id
_entity_poly.type
_entity_poly.pdbx_seq_one_letter_code
_entity_poly.pdbx_strand_id
1 'polypeptide(L)'
;MRVFISADMEGISGVTTVEDVIKGNPEYKKAQDRMVSDVNTVIEGALEANVETILVNDSHSTMRNIPPESLHPRAELIRGNSKPKSQIQGLDERYDVAMFVGFHAKAGTEDAILNHSYYTNEIISLRVNDEEVGEIGCNARYAQSVGVPVGLVTGDDKATDEAKREIRDVNTVTVKESIDRFSGKLFPQEEVQTDLKRESKKTVKEAEKGKFTQSAPAEPTVIEIDWSTSNQARFASRFEGIQRTGGRTTQVEADTYSEAYRRFVSMMRAGAAGTNEQFG
;
A
#
# COMPACT_ATOMS: atom_id res chain seq x y z
N MET A 1 13.03 3.99 -18.90
CA MET A 1 11.84 3.76 -18.05
C MET A 1 12.07 4.20 -16.61
N ARG A 2 11.03 4.67 -15.92
CA ARG A 2 11.00 5.07 -14.51
C ARG A 2 10.01 4.20 -13.73
N VAL A 3 10.49 3.63 -12.62
CA VAL A 3 9.69 2.76 -11.74
C VAL A 3 9.43 3.45 -10.42
N PHE A 4 8.19 3.40 -9.97
CA PHE A 4 7.79 3.80 -8.62
C PHE A 4 7.55 2.54 -7.77
N ILE A 5 8.08 2.52 -6.55
CA ILE A 5 7.87 1.44 -5.58
C ILE A 5 7.20 2.03 -4.33
N SER A 6 6.03 1.53 -3.96
CA SER A 6 5.48 1.72 -2.62
C SER A 6 5.83 0.49 -1.79
N ALA A 7 6.51 0.68 -0.65
CA ALA A 7 6.99 -0.41 0.18
C ALA A 7 6.29 -0.41 1.54
N ASP A 8 5.51 -1.45 1.80
CA ASP A 8 4.83 -1.70 3.07
C ASP A 8 5.43 -2.91 3.79
N MET A 9 5.04 -3.20 5.04
CA MET A 9 5.79 -4.12 5.91
C MET A 9 5.05 -5.41 6.26
N GLU A 10 3.73 -5.35 6.44
CA GLU A 10 2.91 -6.47 6.89
C GLU A 10 2.92 -7.63 5.91
N GLY A 11 3.05 -7.36 4.61
CA GLY A 11 3.11 -8.35 3.53
C GLY A 11 4.52 -8.81 3.18
N ILE A 12 5.57 -8.30 3.83
CA ILE A 12 6.96 -8.70 3.58
C ILE A 12 7.18 -10.17 3.94
N SER A 13 8.12 -10.82 3.25
CA SER A 13 8.49 -12.20 3.55
C SER A 13 8.89 -12.37 5.02
N GLY A 14 8.48 -13.48 5.63
CA GLY A 14 8.81 -13.78 7.02
C GLY A 14 8.07 -13.00 8.10
N VAL A 15 7.25 -12.00 7.77
CA VAL A 15 6.40 -11.25 8.72
C VAL A 15 5.08 -12.00 8.94
N THR A 16 4.64 -12.18 10.18
CA THR A 16 3.32 -12.80 10.46
C THR A 16 2.55 -12.15 11.60
N THR A 17 3.22 -11.42 12.49
CA THR A 17 2.61 -10.92 13.72
C THR A 17 2.88 -9.43 13.94
N VAL A 18 2.15 -8.85 14.88
CA VAL A 18 2.20 -7.43 15.22
C VAL A 18 3.59 -7.04 15.74
N GLU A 19 4.27 -7.93 16.46
CA GLU A 19 5.63 -7.72 16.98
C GLU A 19 6.67 -7.47 15.87
N ASP A 20 6.45 -8.01 14.67
CA ASP A 20 7.33 -7.81 13.53
C ASP A 20 7.24 -6.38 12.98
N VAL A 21 6.08 -5.73 13.10
CA VAL A 21 5.79 -4.44 12.44
C VAL A 21 5.76 -3.26 13.41
N ILE A 22 5.69 -3.50 14.72
CA ILE A 22 5.75 -2.43 15.72
C ILE A 22 7.20 -2.05 16.05
N LYS A 23 7.57 -0.85 15.64
CA LYS A 23 8.87 -0.26 15.99
C LYS A 23 9.09 -0.24 17.50
N GLY A 24 10.28 -0.70 17.91
CA GLY A 24 10.67 -0.82 19.32
C GLY A 24 10.50 -2.24 19.88
N ASN A 25 9.79 -3.11 19.18
CA ASN A 25 9.78 -4.52 19.48
C ASN A 25 11.13 -5.19 19.11
N PRO A 26 11.62 -6.20 19.86
CA PRO A 26 12.82 -6.96 19.51
C PRO A 26 12.80 -7.60 18.12
N GLU A 27 11.63 -8.03 17.62
CA GLU A 27 11.51 -8.71 16.33
C GLU A 27 11.49 -7.75 15.14
N TYR A 28 11.10 -6.49 15.36
CA TYR A 28 11.01 -5.46 14.32
C TYR A 28 12.28 -5.29 13.50
N LYS A 29 13.47 -5.43 14.12
CA LYS A 29 14.72 -5.28 13.37
C LYS A 29 14.89 -6.38 12.32
N LYS A 30 14.52 -7.62 12.62
CA LYS A 30 14.60 -8.73 11.66
C LYS A 30 13.62 -8.52 10.51
N ALA A 31 12.40 -8.09 10.82
CA ALA A 31 11.41 -7.75 9.80
C ALA A 31 11.83 -6.55 8.94
N GLN A 32 12.46 -5.53 9.53
CA GLN A 32 13.06 -4.41 8.79
C GLN A 32 14.15 -4.88 7.83
N ASP A 33 15.04 -5.78 8.26
CA ASP A 33 16.08 -6.33 7.39
C ASP A 33 15.48 -7.15 6.23
N ARG A 34 14.38 -7.86 6.47
CA ARG A 34 13.60 -8.54 5.41
C ARG A 34 12.93 -7.56 4.46
N MET A 35 12.35 -6.47 4.98
CA MET A 35 11.75 -5.41 4.15
C MET A 35 12.78 -4.82 3.19
N VAL A 36 13.97 -4.51 3.70
CA VAL A 36 15.09 -4.04 2.89
C VAL A 36 15.51 -5.08 1.85
N SER A 37 15.64 -6.35 2.24
CA SER A 37 15.97 -7.46 1.34
C SER A 37 14.97 -7.59 0.19
N ASP A 38 13.67 -7.64 0.48
CA ASP A 38 12.62 -7.82 -0.53
C ASP A 38 12.56 -6.63 -1.48
N VAL A 39 12.59 -5.40 -0.94
CA VAL A 39 12.61 -4.17 -1.75
C VAL A 39 13.86 -4.10 -2.63
N ASN A 40 15.05 -4.39 -2.09
CA ASN A 40 16.29 -4.41 -2.89
C ASN A 40 16.25 -5.49 -3.97
N THR A 41 15.64 -6.64 -3.69
CA THR A 41 15.48 -7.72 -4.69
C THR A 41 14.57 -7.29 -5.84
N VAL A 42 13.47 -6.59 -5.55
CA VAL A 42 12.60 -5.99 -6.57
C VAL A 42 13.36 -4.93 -7.37
N ILE A 43 14.16 -4.09 -6.72
CA ILE A 43 15.02 -3.09 -7.40
C ILE A 43 16.00 -3.77 -8.35
N GLU A 44 16.69 -4.82 -7.92
CA GLU A 44 17.62 -5.57 -8.77
C GLU A 44 16.93 -6.15 -10.00
N GLY A 45 15.74 -6.75 -9.84
CA GLY A 45 14.95 -7.26 -10.95
C GLY A 45 14.60 -6.16 -11.96
N ALA A 46 14.21 -4.98 -11.48
CA ALA A 46 13.91 -3.83 -12.31
C ALA A 46 15.16 -3.33 -13.06
N LEU A 47 16.31 -3.27 -12.39
CA LEU A 47 17.59 -2.86 -13.00
C LEU A 47 18.07 -3.83 -14.08
N GLU A 48 17.81 -5.13 -13.94
CA GLU A 48 18.09 -6.12 -15.01
C GLU A 48 17.23 -5.94 -16.27
N ALA A 49 16.20 -5.09 -16.20
CA ALA A 49 15.40 -4.64 -17.33
C ALA A 49 15.77 -3.22 -17.79
N ASN A 50 16.95 -2.71 -17.43
CA ASN A 50 17.50 -1.41 -17.84
C ASN A 50 16.65 -0.19 -17.44
N VAL A 51 16.03 -0.22 -16.25
CA VAL A 51 15.34 0.95 -15.69
C VAL A 51 16.34 2.09 -15.41
N GLU A 52 15.94 3.32 -15.74
CA GLU A 52 16.76 4.53 -15.58
C GLU A 52 16.70 5.08 -14.16
N THR A 53 15.49 5.16 -13.61
CA THR A 53 15.22 5.77 -12.30
C THR A 53 14.25 4.91 -11.51
N ILE A 54 14.55 4.74 -10.23
CA ILE A 54 13.69 4.02 -9.28
C ILE A 54 13.47 4.93 -8.08
N LEU A 55 12.22 5.19 -7.75
CA LEU A 55 11.83 5.88 -6.52
C LEU A 55 11.12 4.90 -5.60
N VAL A 56 11.61 4.79 -4.37
CA VAL A 56 11.00 4.01 -3.30
C VAL A 56 10.33 4.95 -2.30
N ASN A 57 9.06 4.73 -2.03
CA ASN A 57 8.31 5.38 -0.97
C ASN A 57 8.12 4.37 0.17
N ASP A 58 8.70 4.66 1.34
CA ASP A 58 8.45 3.89 2.55
C ASP A 58 7.02 4.19 3.05
N SER A 59 6.15 3.18 3.06
CA SER A 59 4.70 3.34 3.19
C SER A 59 4.11 2.77 4.49
N HIS A 60 4.93 2.16 5.34
CA HIS A 60 4.47 1.50 6.56
C HIS A 60 4.53 2.43 7.79
N SER A 61 3.43 2.59 8.54
CA SER A 61 3.40 3.25 9.87
C SER A 61 4.12 4.62 9.92
N THR A 62 5.26 4.73 10.62
CA THR A 62 6.05 5.97 10.72
C THR A 62 6.78 6.34 9.42
N MET A 63 6.74 5.45 8.43
CA MET A 63 7.35 5.58 7.10
C MET A 63 8.86 5.84 7.19
N ARG A 64 9.51 5.26 8.21
CA ARG A 64 10.93 5.43 8.56
C ARG A 64 11.61 4.08 8.80
N ASN A 65 11.12 3.06 8.13
CA ASN A 65 11.46 1.66 8.29
C ASN A 65 12.68 1.31 7.45
N ILE A 66 12.80 1.79 6.21
CA ILE A 66 13.99 1.55 5.37
C ILE A 66 15.12 2.50 5.82
N PRO A 67 16.27 1.98 6.31
CA PRO A 67 17.46 2.80 6.53
C PRO A 67 18.05 3.26 5.18
N PRO A 68 18.30 4.57 4.98
CA PRO A 68 18.81 5.07 3.70
C PRO A 68 20.09 4.38 3.22
N GLU A 69 21.00 4.04 4.14
CA GLU A 69 22.26 3.37 3.87
C GLU A 69 22.11 1.89 3.47
N SER A 70 20.95 1.29 3.71
CA SER A 70 20.66 -0.11 3.37
C SER A 70 19.86 -0.25 2.08
N LEU A 71 19.30 0.84 1.54
CA LEU A 71 18.63 0.83 0.25
C LEU A 71 19.65 0.70 -0.89
N HIS A 72 19.28 -0.03 -1.94
CA HIS A 72 20.08 -0.18 -3.13
C HIS A 72 20.51 1.19 -3.71
N PRO A 73 21.80 1.43 -4.01
CA PRO A 73 22.34 2.76 -4.34
C PRO A 73 21.87 3.34 -5.68
N ARG A 74 21.11 2.57 -6.46
CA ARG A 74 20.47 3.01 -7.72
C ARG A 74 19.01 3.45 -7.55
N ALA A 75 18.52 3.52 -6.31
CA ALA A 75 17.18 3.97 -5.99
C ALA A 75 17.21 5.21 -5.08
N GLU A 76 16.20 6.05 -5.23
CA GLU A 76 15.93 7.18 -4.35
C GLU A 76 14.89 6.79 -3.29
N LEU A 77 14.93 7.41 -2.11
CA LEU A 77 14.04 7.08 -0.99
C LEU A 77 13.23 8.29 -0.52
N ILE A 78 11.91 8.14 -0.45
CA ILE A 78 11.02 9.02 0.30
C ILE A 78 10.73 8.37 1.67
N ARG A 79 11.02 9.12 2.74
CA ARG A 79 10.98 8.65 4.13
C ARG A 79 10.37 9.71 5.06
N GLY A 80 9.48 9.30 5.95
CA GLY A 80 8.73 10.12 6.92
C GLY A 80 7.22 10.11 6.67
N ASN A 81 6.39 10.23 7.71
CA ASN A 81 4.94 10.01 7.61
C ASN A 81 4.09 11.26 7.34
N SER A 82 4.65 12.47 7.36
CA SER A 82 3.90 13.72 7.14
C SER A 82 3.55 13.99 5.66
N LYS A 83 3.85 13.03 4.78
CA LYS A 83 3.72 13.13 3.31
C LYS A 83 2.29 13.45 2.88
N PRO A 84 2.03 14.48 2.03
CA PRO A 84 0.68 14.81 1.59
C PRO A 84 -0.06 13.68 0.87
N LYS A 85 0.66 12.81 0.15
CA LYS A 85 0.08 11.64 -0.54
C LYS A 85 0.37 10.31 0.16
N SER A 86 0.75 10.32 1.45
CA SER A 86 0.91 9.09 2.26
C SER A 86 1.71 7.96 1.55
N GLN A 87 1.09 6.81 1.32
CA GLN A 87 1.67 5.60 0.73
C GLN A 87 1.95 5.71 -0.78
N ILE A 88 1.45 6.75 -1.45
CA ILE A 88 1.67 6.98 -2.89
C ILE A 88 2.48 8.26 -3.16
N GLN A 89 3.18 8.75 -2.14
CA GLN A 89 4.00 9.97 -2.25
C GLN A 89 5.14 9.81 -3.24
N GLY A 90 5.25 10.79 -4.14
CA GLY A 90 6.27 10.83 -5.19
C GLY A 90 5.77 10.31 -6.53
N LEU A 91 4.66 9.56 -6.55
CA LEU A 91 4.05 9.11 -7.80
C LEU A 91 3.39 10.30 -8.54
N ASP A 92 3.70 10.39 -9.83
CA ASP A 92 3.14 11.31 -10.82
C ASP A 92 3.19 10.66 -12.22
N GLU A 93 2.66 11.35 -13.22
CA GLU A 93 2.51 10.86 -14.60
C GLU A 93 3.82 10.56 -15.34
N ARG A 94 4.98 10.88 -14.75
CA ARG A 94 6.29 10.64 -15.37
C ARG A 94 6.80 9.22 -15.15
N TYR A 95 6.14 8.44 -14.31
CA TYR A 95 6.50 7.03 -14.07
C TYR A 95 5.83 6.12 -15.09
N ASP A 96 6.53 5.06 -15.51
CA ASP A 96 6.00 4.13 -16.51
C ASP A 96 5.24 2.97 -15.85
N VAL A 97 5.58 2.62 -14.61
CA VAL A 97 4.94 1.55 -13.85
C VAL A 97 5.16 1.73 -12.35
N ALA A 98 4.13 1.43 -11.55
CA ALA A 98 4.19 1.31 -10.11
C ALA A 98 4.28 -0.15 -9.67
N MET A 99 5.01 -0.41 -8.58
CA MET A 99 5.10 -1.71 -7.92
C MET A 99 4.79 -1.54 -6.43
N PHE A 100 3.91 -2.37 -5.90
CA PHE A 100 3.54 -2.38 -4.48
C PHE A 100 4.20 -3.59 -3.83
N VAL A 101 5.13 -3.35 -2.91
CA VAL A 101 5.98 -4.39 -2.32
C VAL A 101 5.64 -4.54 -0.85
N GLY A 102 5.32 -5.76 -0.43
CA GLY A 102 5.03 -6.07 0.98
C GLY A 102 3.65 -5.60 1.45
N PHE A 103 2.68 -5.52 0.55
CA PHE A 103 1.31 -5.13 0.86
C PHE A 103 0.52 -6.29 1.46
N HIS A 104 -0.51 -5.96 2.23
CA HIS A 104 -1.41 -6.90 2.88
C HIS A 104 -2.86 -6.74 2.40
N ALA A 105 -3.72 -7.71 2.71
CA ALA A 105 -5.13 -7.63 2.39
C ALA A 105 -5.86 -6.59 3.25
N LYS A 106 -6.97 -6.08 2.70
CA LYS A 106 -7.83 -5.08 3.34
C LYS A 106 -8.50 -5.58 4.61
N ALA A 107 -8.93 -4.64 5.45
CA ALA A 107 -9.69 -4.91 6.66
C ALA A 107 -10.88 -5.84 6.39
N GLY A 108 -11.07 -6.84 7.25
CA GLY A 108 -12.18 -7.79 7.13
C GLY A 108 -11.96 -8.94 6.15
N THR A 109 -10.80 -9.01 5.50
CA THR A 109 -10.43 -10.19 4.71
C THR A 109 -10.20 -11.39 5.63
N GLU A 110 -10.98 -12.45 5.42
CA GLU A 110 -10.87 -13.71 6.17
C GLU A 110 -9.51 -14.37 5.95
N ASP A 111 -8.96 -14.93 7.02
CA ASP A 111 -7.69 -15.67 7.03
C ASP A 111 -6.52 -14.93 6.36
N ALA A 112 -6.43 -13.62 6.59
CA ALA A 112 -5.37 -12.76 6.05
C ALA A 112 -4.49 -12.16 7.15
N ILE A 113 -3.18 -12.44 7.08
CA ILE A 113 -2.16 -11.92 8.00
C ILE A 113 -2.27 -10.40 8.10
N LEU A 114 -2.38 -9.90 9.33
CA LEU A 114 -2.39 -8.50 9.70
C LEU A 114 -3.38 -7.63 8.91
N ASN A 115 -4.46 -8.21 8.39
CA ASN A 115 -5.40 -7.46 7.55
C ASN A 115 -5.96 -6.22 8.26
N HIS A 116 -5.95 -5.11 7.53
CA HIS A 116 -6.50 -3.81 7.89
C HIS A 116 -6.49 -2.85 6.69
N SER A 117 -6.98 -1.62 6.88
CA SER A 117 -6.91 -0.55 5.87
C SER A 117 -6.42 0.74 6.51
N TYR A 118 -5.16 1.11 6.26
CA TYR A 118 -4.39 2.24 6.79
C TYR A 118 -4.23 2.26 8.31
N TYR A 119 -5.30 2.57 9.05
CA TYR A 119 -5.27 2.68 10.51
C TYR A 119 -5.99 1.48 11.12
N THR A 120 -5.21 0.54 11.66
CA THR A 120 -5.65 -0.81 12.07
C THR A 120 -6.84 -0.85 13.01
N ASN A 121 -6.96 0.12 13.93
CA ASN A 121 -8.01 0.13 14.96
C ASN A 121 -9.14 1.11 14.63
N GLU A 122 -8.89 2.08 13.77
CA GLU A 122 -9.76 3.21 13.51
C GLU A 122 -10.67 3.00 12.30
N ILE A 123 -10.20 2.26 11.29
CA ILE A 123 -10.90 2.10 10.01
C ILE A 123 -11.48 0.69 9.92
N ILE A 124 -12.80 0.62 9.93
CA ILE A 124 -13.54 -0.63 9.71
C ILE A 124 -13.59 -0.95 8.22
N SER A 125 -13.91 0.04 7.39
CA SER A 125 -14.08 -0.12 5.95
C SER A 125 -13.71 1.18 5.23
N LEU A 126 -13.13 1.04 4.04
CA LEU A 126 -12.78 2.11 3.12
C LEU A 126 -13.49 1.83 1.80
N ARG A 127 -14.21 2.80 1.26
CA ARG A 127 -14.89 2.66 -0.04
C ARG A 127 -14.49 3.75 -1.00
N VAL A 128 -14.48 3.40 -2.27
CA VAL A 128 -14.32 4.31 -3.40
C VAL A 128 -15.48 4.06 -4.36
N ASN A 129 -16.32 5.07 -4.60
CA ASN A 129 -17.51 4.95 -5.46
C ASN A 129 -18.34 3.70 -5.13
N ASP A 130 -18.71 3.54 -3.86
CA ASP A 130 -19.46 2.41 -3.30
C ASP A 130 -18.75 1.04 -3.30
N GLU A 131 -17.56 0.92 -3.89
CA GLU A 131 -16.75 -0.29 -3.86
C GLU A 131 -15.82 -0.32 -2.64
N GLU A 132 -15.89 -1.38 -1.84
CA GLU A 132 -14.99 -1.56 -0.69
C GLU A 132 -13.59 -1.97 -1.12
N VAL A 133 -12.59 -1.20 -0.66
CA VAL A 133 -11.18 -1.33 -1.05
C VAL A 133 -10.25 -1.35 0.16
N GLY A 134 -9.08 -1.96 -0.02
CA GLY A 134 -7.95 -1.76 0.88
C GLY A 134 -7.02 -0.65 0.42
N GLU A 135 -5.82 -0.67 0.99
CA GLU A 135 -4.69 0.15 0.55
C GLU A 135 -4.29 -0.18 -0.88
N ILE A 136 -4.28 -1.47 -1.26
CA ILE A 136 -3.97 -1.92 -2.63
C ILE A 136 -4.91 -1.23 -3.62
N GLY A 137 -6.23 -1.40 -3.42
CA GLY A 137 -7.24 -0.84 -4.33
C GLY A 137 -7.28 0.69 -4.35
N CYS A 138 -7.14 1.34 -3.19
CA CYS A 138 -7.13 2.80 -3.10
C CYS A 138 -5.90 3.42 -3.76
N ASN A 139 -4.70 2.89 -3.47
CA ASN A 139 -3.47 3.40 -4.06
C ASN A 139 -3.36 3.06 -5.56
N ALA A 140 -3.88 1.91 -6.01
CA ALA A 140 -3.90 1.56 -7.43
C ALA A 140 -4.79 2.50 -8.25
N ARG A 141 -5.98 2.84 -7.75
CA ARG A 141 -6.87 3.82 -8.39
C ARG A 141 -6.21 5.21 -8.46
N TYR A 142 -5.42 5.60 -7.45
CA TYR A 142 -4.61 6.81 -7.54
C TYR A 142 -3.60 6.74 -8.68
N ALA A 143 -2.80 5.67 -8.75
CA ALA A 143 -1.80 5.48 -9.79
C ALA A 143 -2.42 5.55 -11.19
N GLN A 144 -3.55 4.85 -11.39
CA GLN A 144 -4.29 4.85 -12.64
C GLN A 144 -4.84 6.24 -13.00
N SER A 145 -5.28 7.03 -12.02
CA SER A 145 -5.76 8.41 -12.25
C SER A 145 -4.69 9.36 -12.78
N VAL A 146 -3.41 9.09 -12.48
CA VAL A 146 -2.27 9.85 -13.02
C VAL A 146 -1.64 9.17 -14.23
N GLY A 147 -2.31 8.15 -14.80
CA GLY A 147 -1.86 7.44 -16.00
C GLY A 147 -0.76 6.41 -15.78
N VAL A 148 -0.49 6.02 -14.52
CA VAL A 148 0.56 5.04 -14.21
C VAL A 148 -0.06 3.69 -13.81
N PRO A 149 0.18 2.59 -14.55
CA PRO A 149 -0.32 1.29 -14.18
C PRO A 149 0.42 0.72 -12.96
N VAL A 150 -0.27 -0.07 -12.13
CA VAL A 150 0.35 -0.92 -11.11
C VAL A 150 0.67 -2.27 -11.74
N GLY A 151 1.95 -2.53 -12.00
CA GLY A 151 2.38 -3.72 -12.72
C GLY A 151 2.71 -4.93 -11.84
N LEU A 152 3.05 -4.69 -10.56
CA LEU A 152 3.42 -5.74 -9.60
C LEU A 152 2.84 -5.44 -8.23
N VAL A 153 2.26 -6.45 -7.58
CA VAL A 153 1.93 -6.43 -6.15
C VAL A 153 2.51 -7.66 -5.46
N THR A 154 3.19 -7.49 -4.32
CA THR A 154 3.77 -8.59 -3.54
C THR A 154 3.22 -8.56 -2.12
N GLY A 155 2.96 -9.74 -1.56
CA GLY A 155 2.31 -9.90 -0.26
C GLY A 155 2.05 -11.37 0.09
N ASP A 156 1.13 -11.62 1.02
CA ASP A 156 0.59 -12.96 1.25
C ASP A 156 -0.37 -13.39 0.13
N ASP A 157 -0.89 -14.61 0.21
CA ASP A 157 -1.84 -15.14 -0.79
C ASP A 157 -3.10 -14.25 -0.87
N LYS A 158 -3.63 -13.79 0.26
CA LYS A 158 -4.84 -12.96 0.28
C LYS A 158 -4.62 -11.58 -0.33
N ALA A 159 -3.48 -10.93 -0.06
CA ALA A 159 -3.11 -9.68 -0.72
C ALA A 159 -2.96 -9.85 -2.23
N THR A 160 -2.32 -10.94 -2.68
CA THR A 160 -2.17 -11.18 -4.12
C THR A 160 -3.49 -11.50 -4.82
N ASP A 161 -4.43 -12.16 -4.12
CA ASP A 161 -5.77 -12.40 -4.64
C ASP A 161 -6.60 -11.11 -4.67
N GLU A 162 -6.47 -10.24 -3.67
CA GLU A 162 -7.04 -8.88 -3.72
C GLU A 162 -6.49 -8.09 -4.91
N ALA A 163 -5.17 -8.07 -5.09
CA ALA A 163 -4.54 -7.36 -6.20
C ALA A 163 -5.07 -7.83 -7.56
N LYS A 164 -5.22 -9.14 -7.80
CA LYS A 164 -5.76 -9.69 -9.05
C LYS A 164 -7.22 -9.31 -9.29
N ARG A 165 -8.01 -9.15 -8.23
CA ARG A 165 -9.42 -8.71 -8.34
C ARG A 165 -9.52 -7.22 -8.64
N GLU A 166 -8.70 -6.40 -8.00
CA GLU A 166 -8.75 -4.94 -8.07
C GLU A 166 -8.01 -4.37 -9.28
N ILE A 167 -6.96 -5.05 -9.76
CA ILE A 167 -6.01 -4.50 -10.73
C ILE A 167 -5.90 -5.43 -11.93
N ARG A 168 -6.39 -4.96 -13.07
CA ARG A 168 -6.32 -5.69 -14.34
C ARG A 168 -4.87 -5.92 -14.78
N ASP A 169 -4.60 -7.14 -15.28
CA ASP A 169 -3.33 -7.58 -15.85
C ASP A 169 -2.12 -7.54 -14.90
N VAL A 170 -2.33 -7.31 -13.59
CA VAL A 170 -1.27 -7.18 -12.59
C VAL A 170 -0.48 -8.47 -12.43
N ASN A 171 0.85 -8.37 -12.31
CA ASN A 171 1.67 -9.49 -11.86
C ASN A 171 1.65 -9.53 -10.33
N THR A 172 1.77 -10.73 -9.75
CA THR A 172 1.79 -10.89 -8.29
C THR A 172 2.87 -11.85 -7.85
N VAL A 173 3.46 -11.61 -6.68
CA VAL A 173 4.32 -12.58 -5.99
C VAL A 173 3.78 -12.82 -4.58
N THR A 174 3.36 -14.05 -4.32
CA THR A 174 2.98 -14.53 -2.99
C THR A 174 4.25 -14.95 -2.26
N VAL A 175 4.60 -14.26 -1.16
CA VAL A 175 5.85 -14.52 -0.43
C VAL A 175 5.66 -15.37 0.84
N LYS A 176 4.41 -15.63 1.18
CA LYS A 176 3.95 -16.43 2.32
C LYS A 176 2.47 -16.76 2.11
N GLU A 177 1.97 -17.77 2.81
CA GLU A 177 0.56 -18.16 2.78
C GLU A 177 -0.05 -17.90 4.16
N SER A 178 -1.17 -17.19 4.20
CA SER A 178 -1.89 -16.87 5.42
C SER A 178 -2.68 -18.07 5.93
N ILE A 179 -2.66 -18.26 7.25
CA ILE A 179 -3.49 -19.23 7.97
C ILE A 179 -4.60 -18.49 8.70
N ASP A 180 -4.25 -17.44 9.43
CA ASP A 180 -5.19 -16.52 10.07
C ASP A 180 -4.60 -15.10 10.13
N ARG A 181 -5.18 -14.21 10.95
CA ARG A 181 -4.73 -12.82 11.08
C ARG A 181 -3.32 -12.69 11.67
N PHE A 182 -2.79 -13.68 12.37
CA PHE A 182 -1.53 -13.58 13.12
C PHE A 182 -0.58 -14.76 12.87
N SER A 183 -0.88 -15.61 11.88
CA SER A 183 -0.08 -16.78 11.56
C SER A 183 -0.12 -17.11 10.07
N GLY A 184 0.98 -17.72 9.59
CA GLY A 184 1.12 -18.10 8.19
C GLY A 184 2.25 -19.09 7.97
N LYS A 185 2.21 -19.74 6.81
CA LYS A 185 3.27 -20.60 6.28
C LYS A 185 4.26 -19.74 5.50
N LEU A 186 5.48 -19.66 6.02
CA LEU A 186 6.57 -18.91 5.40
C LEU A 186 7.28 -19.72 4.32
N PHE A 187 7.63 -19.08 3.22
CA PHE A 187 8.43 -19.68 2.17
C PHE A 187 9.93 -19.47 2.43
N PRO A 188 10.83 -20.34 1.91
CA PRO A 188 12.26 -20.12 1.99
C PRO A 188 12.67 -18.78 1.36
N GLN A 189 13.55 -18.03 2.04
CA GLN A 189 13.93 -16.68 1.61
C GLN A 189 14.54 -16.65 0.19
N GLU A 190 15.36 -17.65 -0.16
CA GLU A 190 16.01 -17.72 -1.48
C GLU A 190 14.99 -17.92 -2.62
N GLU A 191 13.93 -18.70 -2.37
CA GLU A 191 12.83 -18.90 -3.31
C GLU A 191 12.06 -17.60 -3.53
N VAL A 192 11.69 -16.94 -2.42
CA VAL A 192 11.02 -15.63 -2.46
C VAL A 192 11.85 -14.60 -3.24
N GLN A 193 13.16 -14.51 -2.97
CA GLN A 193 14.04 -13.57 -3.67
C GLN A 193 14.12 -13.87 -5.17
N THR A 194 14.19 -15.15 -5.54
CA THR A 194 14.20 -15.58 -6.94
C THR A 194 12.92 -15.13 -7.66
N ASP A 195 11.77 -15.32 -7.03
CA ASP A 195 10.47 -14.97 -7.58
C ASP A 195 10.27 -13.45 -7.67
N LEU A 196 10.59 -12.71 -6.61
CA LEU A 196 10.55 -11.24 -6.58
C LEU A 196 11.38 -10.63 -7.72
N LYS A 197 12.63 -11.10 -7.86
CA LYS A 197 13.54 -10.60 -8.89
C LYS A 197 13.04 -10.91 -10.29
N ARG A 198 12.56 -12.14 -10.52
CA ARG A 198 11.99 -12.57 -11.80
C ARG A 198 10.77 -11.75 -12.20
N GLU A 199 9.79 -11.63 -11.30
CA GLU A 199 8.53 -10.94 -11.61
C GLU A 199 8.72 -9.42 -11.73
N SER A 200 9.62 -8.81 -10.95
CA SER A 200 9.99 -7.40 -11.13
C SER A 200 10.56 -7.14 -12.53
N LYS A 201 11.56 -7.94 -12.95
CA LYS A 201 12.16 -7.85 -14.30
C LYS A 201 11.12 -8.03 -15.41
N LYS A 202 10.23 -9.01 -15.25
CA LYS A 202 9.14 -9.27 -16.19
C LYS A 202 8.18 -8.09 -16.25
N THR A 203 7.79 -7.54 -15.11
CA THR A 203 6.87 -6.41 -15.00
C THR A 203 7.39 -5.20 -15.76
N VAL A 204 8.67 -4.85 -15.62
CA VAL A 204 9.27 -3.74 -16.40
C VAL A 204 9.18 -4.01 -17.89
N LYS A 205 9.58 -5.21 -18.34
CA LYS A 205 9.54 -5.58 -19.77
C LYS A 205 8.12 -5.60 -20.35
N GLU A 206 7.12 -5.88 -19.52
CA GLU A 206 5.72 -5.88 -19.92
C GLU A 206 5.15 -4.46 -19.98
N ALA A 207 5.54 -3.59 -19.06
CA ALA A 207 5.22 -2.16 -19.11
C ALA A 207 5.85 -1.48 -20.34
N GLU A 208 7.11 -1.80 -20.68
CA GLU A 208 7.77 -1.31 -21.91
C GLU A 208 6.97 -1.66 -23.18
N LYS A 209 6.29 -2.81 -23.18
CA LYS A 209 5.46 -3.30 -24.29
C LYS A 209 4.02 -2.80 -24.23
N GLY A 210 3.66 -1.97 -23.26
CA GLY A 210 2.29 -1.47 -23.07
C GLY A 210 1.29 -2.56 -22.70
N LYS A 211 1.69 -3.62 -21.98
CA LYS A 211 0.80 -4.73 -21.61
C LYS A 211 -0.33 -4.30 -20.67
N PHE A 212 -0.04 -3.42 -19.72
CA PHE A 212 -0.98 -3.07 -18.66
C PHE A 212 -2.05 -2.10 -19.18
N THR A 213 -3.27 -2.61 -19.39
CA THR A 213 -4.40 -1.86 -19.97
C THR A 213 -5.33 -1.26 -18.90
N GLN A 214 -4.75 -0.82 -17.79
CA GLN A 214 -5.49 -0.32 -16.63
C GLN A 214 -6.05 1.08 -16.93
N SER A 215 -7.35 1.26 -16.70
CA SER A 215 -8.04 2.53 -16.91
C SER A 215 -8.10 3.35 -15.63
N ALA A 216 -8.19 4.66 -15.77
CA ALA A 216 -8.51 5.55 -14.66
C ALA A 216 -9.86 5.17 -14.02
N PRO A 217 -10.01 5.35 -12.70
CA PRO A 217 -11.29 5.14 -12.02
C PRO A 217 -12.38 6.09 -12.52
N ALA A 218 -13.65 5.75 -12.28
CA ALA A 218 -14.77 6.60 -12.63
C ALA A 218 -14.75 7.92 -11.83
N GLU A 219 -15.09 9.01 -12.51
CA GLU A 219 -15.17 10.37 -11.96
C GLU A 219 -16.59 10.95 -12.15
N PRO A 220 -17.12 11.77 -11.22
CA PRO A 220 -16.47 12.25 -9.99
C PRO A 220 -16.21 11.13 -8.97
N THR A 221 -15.26 11.35 -8.07
CA THR A 221 -14.82 10.35 -7.09
C THR A 221 -15.37 10.66 -5.70
N VAL A 222 -16.00 9.66 -5.08
CA VAL A 222 -16.37 9.65 -3.66
C VAL A 222 -15.48 8.65 -2.92
N ILE A 223 -14.85 9.09 -1.82
CA ILE A 223 -14.11 8.21 -0.91
C ILE A 223 -14.74 8.28 0.47
N GLU A 224 -15.16 7.12 1.00
CA GLU A 224 -15.81 7.00 2.30
C GLU A 224 -15.00 6.17 3.28
N ILE A 225 -15.08 6.52 4.56
CA ILE A 225 -14.54 5.72 5.67
C ILE A 225 -15.67 5.42 6.65
N ASP A 226 -15.81 4.14 7.00
CA ASP A 226 -16.48 3.72 8.23
C ASP A 226 -15.45 3.59 9.35
N TRP A 227 -15.65 4.40 10.37
CA TRP A 227 -14.81 4.49 11.54
C TRP A 227 -15.25 3.50 12.63
N SER A 228 -14.31 3.10 13.47
CA SER A 228 -14.59 2.27 14.64
C SER A 228 -15.51 2.97 15.63
N THR A 229 -15.27 4.26 15.88
CA THR A 229 -16.04 5.05 16.84
C THR A 229 -16.64 6.33 16.24
N SER A 230 -17.71 6.82 16.88
CA SER A 230 -18.39 8.03 16.45
C SER A 230 -17.54 9.29 16.68
N ASN A 231 -16.54 9.23 17.57
CA ASN A 231 -15.63 10.33 17.84
C ASN A 231 -14.62 10.51 16.70
N GLN A 232 -14.07 9.41 16.17
CA GLN A 232 -13.18 9.44 14.99
C GLN A 232 -13.90 10.08 13.78
N ALA A 233 -15.14 9.66 13.49
CA ALA A 233 -15.96 10.30 12.45
C ALA A 233 -16.20 11.79 12.71
N ARG A 234 -16.42 12.18 13.98
CA ARG A 234 -16.59 13.60 14.36
C ARG A 234 -15.32 14.41 14.21
N PHE A 235 -14.15 13.83 14.43
CA PHE A 235 -12.85 14.49 14.24
C PHE A 235 -12.51 14.62 12.75
N ALA A 236 -12.76 13.58 11.96
CA ALA A 236 -12.60 13.60 10.51
C ALA A 236 -13.42 14.71 9.85
N SER A 237 -14.68 14.89 10.26
CA SER A 237 -15.62 15.86 9.67
C SER A 237 -15.48 17.30 10.21
N ARG A 238 -14.33 17.68 10.79
CA ARG A 238 -14.09 19.06 11.28
C ARG A 238 -13.66 20.03 10.20
N PHE A 239 -13.19 19.52 9.07
CA PHE A 239 -12.68 20.31 7.97
C PHE A 239 -13.74 20.47 6.88
N GLU A 240 -13.69 21.60 6.19
CA GLU A 240 -14.54 21.88 5.03
C GLU A 240 -14.31 20.84 3.92
N GLY A 241 -15.39 20.43 3.26
CA GLY A 241 -15.34 19.41 2.20
C GLY A 241 -15.37 17.95 2.69
N ILE A 242 -15.42 17.70 4.00
CA ILE A 242 -15.66 16.36 4.57
C ILE A 242 -17.07 16.31 5.16
N GLN A 243 -17.90 15.42 4.63
CA GLN A 243 -19.27 15.23 5.08
C GLN A 243 -19.36 14.03 6.03
N ARG A 244 -20.14 14.14 7.09
CA ARG A 244 -20.49 13.01 7.96
C ARG A 244 -21.87 12.49 7.57
N THR A 245 -21.90 11.38 6.83
CA THR A 245 -23.12 10.77 6.29
C THR A 245 -23.77 9.78 7.26
N GLY A 246 -23.06 9.38 8.33
CA GLY A 246 -23.59 8.47 9.34
C GLY A 246 -23.00 8.67 10.73
N GLY A 247 -23.48 7.87 11.69
CA GLY A 247 -22.97 7.88 13.07
C GLY A 247 -21.47 7.58 13.15
N ARG A 248 -20.93 6.81 12.21
CA ARG A 248 -19.51 6.48 12.10
C ARG A 248 -18.97 6.59 10.68
N THR A 249 -19.67 7.27 9.78
CA THR A 249 -19.31 7.32 8.35
C THR A 249 -19.01 8.74 7.94
N THR A 250 -17.88 8.93 7.24
CA THR A 250 -17.52 10.20 6.61
C THR A 250 -17.11 10.01 5.18
N GLN A 251 -17.35 11.02 4.35
CA GLN A 251 -16.98 11.00 2.94
C GLN A 251 -16.32 12.30 2.49
N VAL A 252 -15.50 12.17 1.45
CA VAL A 252 -15.05 13.27 0.59
C VAL A 252 -15.49 13.01 -0.83
N GLU A 253 -15.81 14.07 -1.55
CA GLU A 253 -16.15 14.04 -2.97
C GLU A 253 -15.28 15.07 -3.71
N ALA A 254 -14.82 14.74 -4.91
CA ALA A 254 -14.15 15.67 -5.80
C ALA A 254 -14.31 15.25 -7.27
N ASP A 255 -14.12 16.20 -8.19
CA ASP A 255 -14.22 15.97 -9.64
C ASP A 255 -13.16 15.01 -10.15
N THR A 256 -12.00 14.92 -9.47
CA THR A 256 -10.92 14.02 -9.85
C THR A 256 -10.49 13.12 -8.70
N TYR A 257 -10.03 11.91 -9.03
CA TYR A 257 -9.52 10.98 -8.03
C TYR A 257 -8.34 11.56 -7.24
N SER A 258 -7.43 12.24 -7.93
CA SER A 258 -6.26 12.85 -7.31
C SER A 258 -6.61 13.95 -6.29
N GLU A 259 -7.70 14.68 -6.51
CA GLU A 259 -8.21 15.62 -5.53
C GLU A 259 -8.92 14.93 -4.36
N ALA A 260 -9.81 13.96 -4.66
CA ALA A 260 -10.49 13.17 -3.65
C ALA A 260 -9.49 12.47 -2.71
N TYR A 261 -8.41 11.89 -3.25
CA TYR A 261 -7.35 11.24 -2.47
C TYR A 261 -6.64 12.21 -1.51
N ARG A 262 -6.33 13.44 -1.93
CA ARG A 262 -5.71 14.44 -1.04
C ARG A 262 -6.64 14.83 0.11
N ARG A 263 -7.94 14.99 -0.17
CA ARG A 263 -8.98 15.24 0.84
C ARG A 263 -9.12 14.03 1.76
N PHE A 264 -9.10 12.82 1.21
CA PHE A 264 -9.13 11.55 1.94
C PHE A 264 -7.95 11.43 2.91
N VAL A 265 -6.70 11.70 2.50
CA VAL A 265 -5.55 11.63 3.42
C VAL A 265 -5.72 12.58 4.61
N SER A 266 -6.32 13.76 4.37
CA SER A 266 -6.63 14.72 5.43
C SER A 266 -7.73 14.22 6.36
N MET A 267 -8.84 13.71 5.79
CA MET A 267 -9.94 13.07 6.50
C MET A 267 -9.46 11.91 7.37
N MET A 268 -8.64 11.04 6.79
CA MET A 268 -8.08 9.84 7.39
C MET A 268 -7.23 10.19 8.62
N ARG A 269 -6.29 11.12 8.48
CA ARG A 269 -5.43 11.56 9.60
C ARG A 269 -6.21 12.28 10.69
N ALA A 270 -7.17 13.11 10.31
CA ALA A 270 -8.01 13.82 11.25
C ALA A 270 -8.84 12.87 12.10
N GLY A 271 -9.49 11.87 11.48
CA GLY A 271 -10.26 10.87 12.20
C GLY A 271 -9.41 10.01 13.12
N ALA A 272 -8.23 9.58 12.67
CA ALA A 272 -7.29 8.83 13.51
C ALA A 272 -6.79 9.61 14.73
N ALA A 273 -6.68 10.94 14.65
CA ALA A 273 -6.38 11.78 15.81
C ALA A 273 -7.54 11.88 16.82
N GLY A 274 -8.73 11.40 16.46
CA GLY A 274 -9.88 11.26 17.34
C GLY A 274 -9.83 10.02 18.24
N THR A 275 -8.73 9.25 18.22
CA THR A 275 -8.59 8.04 19.02
C THR A 275 -8.31 8.34 20.50
N ASN A 276 -8.86 7.54 21.40
CA ASN A 276 -8.55 7.48 22.82
C ASN A 276 -7.99 6.10 23.19
N GLU A 277 -6.91 6.07 23.97
CA GLU A 277 -6.22 4.84 24.34
C GLU A 277 -7.09 3.78 25.03
N GLN A 278 -8.16 4.19 25.73
CA GLN A 278 -9.03 3.26 26.47
C GLN A 278 -10.32 2.91 25.71
N PHE A 279 -10.80 3.80 24.84
CA PHE A 279 -12.18 3.73 24.30
C PHE A 279 -12.27 3.65 22.79
N GLY A 280 -11.15 3.65 22.06
CA GLY A 280 -11.18 3.70 20.60
C GLY A 280 -11.32 5.12 20.12
#